data_AF-A0AA51UDY4-F1
#
_entry.id   AF-A0AA51UDY4-F1
#
_cell.length_a   1.000
_cell.length_b   1.000
_cell.length_c   1.000
_cell.angle_alpha   90.00
_cell.angle_beta   90.00
_cell.angle_gamma   90.00
#
_symmetry.space_group_name_H-M   'P 1'
#
loop_
_entity.id
_entity.type
_entity.pdbx_description
1 polymer ?
#
loop_
_entity_poly.entity_id
_entity_poly.type
_entity_poly.pdbx_seq_one_letter_code
_entity_poly.pdbx_strand_id
1 'polypeptide(L)'
;MKKVVMYTLSTCPWCMRAKKFFREHDVPFEYTDYDKADDSTKKAIRADCLAHGSEMSFPFVKIGGDVVVGYNPDKYSKLLGL
;
A
#
# COMPACT_ATOMS: atom_id res chain seq x y z
N MET A 1 13.63 8.09 7.93
CA MET A 1 12.21 7.71 7.86
C MET A 1 12.03 6.72 6.72
N LYS A 2 11.27 5.64 6.92
CA LYS A 2 11.00 4.67 5.84
C LYS A 2 9.95 5.25 4.90
N LYS A 3 10.19 5.20 3.59
CA LYS A 3 9.22 5.66 2.59
C LYS A 3 8.06 4.67 2.54
N VAL A 4 6.84 5.16 2.75
CA VAL A 4 5.62 4.35 2.66
C VAL A 4 4.90 4.66 1.36
N VAL A 5 4.71 3.67 0.51
CA VAL A 5 3.95 3.79 -0.74
C VAL A 5 2.87 2.73 -0.73
N MET A 6 1.63 3.10 -1.06
CA MET A 6 0.50 2.20 -0.99
C MET A 6 -0.31 2.22 -2.28
N TYR A 7 -0.51 1.06 -2.88
CA TYR A 7 -1.50 0.91 -3.94
C TYR A 7 -2.84 0.52 -3.33
N THR A 8 -3.87 1.26 -3.69
CA THR A 8 -5.21 1.10 -3.14
C THR A 8 -6.27 1.01 -4.23
N LEU A 9 -7.48 0.65 -3.82
CA LEU A 9 -8.68 0.81 -4.62
C LEU A 9 -9.62 1.75 -3.88
N SER A 10 -10.22 2.70 -4.59
CA SER A 10 -11.15 3.68 -4.03
C SER A 10 -12.40 3.04 -3.44
N THR A 11 -12.78 1.86 -3.94
CA THR A 11 -13.93 1.07 -3.49
C THR A 11 -13.59 0.05 -2.40
N CYS A 12 -12.32 -0.10 -2.03
CA CYS A 12 -11.91 -1.14 -1.09
C CYS A 12 -11.93 -0.63 0.37
N PRO A 13 -12.75 -1.23 1.27
CA PRO A 13 -12.83 -0.81 2.66
C PRO A 13 -11.52 -1.03 3.43
N TRP A 14 -10.76 -2.07 3.09
CA TRP A 14 -9.46 -2.36 3.70
C TRP A 14 -8.41 -1.31 3.36
N CYS A 15 -8.45 -0.75 2.14
CA CYS A 15 -7.57 0.34 1.74
C CYS A 15 -7.83 1.60 2.56
N MET A 16 -9.11 1.93 2.81
CA MET A 16 -9.47 3.07 3.65
C MET A 16 -8.97 2.89 5.08
N ARG A 17 -9.11 1.69 5.65
CA ARG A 17 -8.57 1.35 6.98
C ARG A 17 -7.05 1.49 7.04
N ALA A 18 -6.32 1.01 6.02
CA ALA A 18 -4.88 1.17 5.93
C ALA A 18 -4.46 2.65 5.91
N LYS A 19 -5.09 3.47 5.05
CA LYS A 19 -4.84 4.93 5.00
C LYS A 19 -5.09 5.59 6.35
N LYS A 20 -6.17 5.21 7.03
CA LYS A 20 -6.52 5.74 8.36
C LYS A 20 -5.44 5.41 9.39
N PHE A 21 -4.98 4.16 9.43
CA PHE A 21 -3.90 3.72 10.32
C PHE A 21 -2.65 4.59 10.16
N PHE A 22 -2.13 4.75 8.93
CA PHE A 22 -0.93 5.56 8.72
C PHE A 22 -1.14 7.03 9.11
N ARG A 23 -2.33 7.60 8.85
CA ARG A 23 -2.66 8.97 9.31
C ARG A 23 -2.74 9.09 10.83
N GLU A 24 -3.33 8.11 11.52
CA GLU A 24 -3.47 8.13 12.98
C GLU A 24 -2.11 8.03 13.69
N HIS A 25 -1.14 7.38 13.06
CA HIS A 25 0.24 7.27 13.55
C HIS A 25 1.18 8.37 13.03
N ASP A 26 0.66 9.42 12.39
CA ASP A 26 1.42 10.53 11.79
C ASP A 26 2.54 10.06 10.83
N VAL A 27 2.30 8.94 10.14
CA VAL A 27 3.26 8.37 9.20
C VAL A 27 3.01 8.99 7.83
N PRO A 28 4.01 9.64 7.21
CA PRO A 28 3.88 10.12 5.84
C PRO A 28 3.82 8.93 4.88
N PHE A 29 2.76 8.86 4.08
CA PHE A 29 2.58 7.83 3.06
C PHE A 29 2.07 8.42 1.74
N GLU A 30 2.53 7.84 0.65
CA GLU A 30 2.01 8.08 -0.69
C GLU A 30 1.01 6.98 -1.04
N TYR A 31 -0.09 7.32 -1.71
CA TYR A 31 -1.02 6.31 -2.21
C TYR A 31 -1.46 6.57 -3.64
N THR A 32 -1.74 5.48 -4.36
CA THR A 32 -2.30 5.54 -5.71
C THR A 32 -3.54 4.65 -5.78
N ASP A 33 -4.68 5.26 -6.10
CA ASP A 33 -5.92 4.52 -6.33
C ASP A 33 -5.89 3.91 -7.73
N TYR A 34 -5.68 2.59 -7.79
CA TYR A 34 -5.53 1.82 -9.01
C TYR A 34 -6.74 1.97 -9.95
N ASP A 35 -7.96 2.07 -9.42
CA ASP A 35 -9.18 2.23 -10.24
C ASP A 35 -9.26 3.60 -10.92
N LYS A 36 -8.75 4.65 -10.27
CA LYS A 36 -8.72 6.03 -10.78
C LYS A 36 -7.50 6.34 -11.63
N ALA A 37 -6.50 5.46 -11.61
CA ALA A 37 -5.28 5.62 -12.38
C ALA A 37 -5.49 5.35 -13.87
N ASP A 38 -4.65 5.98 -14.70
CA ASP A 38 -4.52 5.71 -16.12
C ASP A 38 -3.98 4.31 -16.40
N ASP A 39 -4.17 3.82 -17.63
CA ASP A 39 -3.73 2.49 -18.07
C ASP A 39 -2.23 2.25 -17.91
N SER A 40 -1.41 3.29 -18.13
CA SER A 40 0.04 3.23 -17.90
C SER A 40 0.37 2.95 -16.44
N THR A 41 -0.23 3.71 -15.52
CA THR A 41 -0.05 3.55 -14.08
C THR A 41 -0.59 2.20 -13.60
N LYS A 42 -1.74 1.77 -14.10
CA LYS A 42 -2.29 0.42 -13.83
C LYS A 42 -1.32 -0.69 -14.23
N LYS A 43 -0.72 -0.59 -15.43
CA LYS A 43 0.31 -1.55 -15.88
C LYS A 43 1.55 -1.52 -15.00
N ALA A 44 2.01 -0.34 -14.61
CA ALA A 44 3.16 -0.17 -13.72
C ALA A 44 2.91 -0.84 -12.36
N ILE A 45 1.76 -0.57 -11.72
CA ILE A 45 1.37 -1.19 -10.43
C ILE A 45 1.31 -2.71 -10.57
N ARG A 46 0.71 -3.22 -11.65
CA ARG A 46 0.65 -4.68 -11.90
C ARG A 46 2.03 -5.30 -12.03
N ALA A 47 2.89 -4.71 -12.85
CA ALA A 47 4.26 -5.19 -13.05
C ALA A 47 5.05 -5.17 -11.74
N ASP A 48 4.83 -4.14 -10.94
CA ASP A 48 5.46 -3.96 -9.64
C ASP A 48 5.00 -5.01 -8.61
N CYS A 49 3.69 -5.24 -8.47
CA CYS A 49 3.17 -6.34 -7.64
C CYS A 49 3.74 -7.70 -8.06
N LEU A 50 3.84 -7.96 -9.37
CA LEU A 50 4.43 -9.18 -9.91
C LEU A 50 5.93 -9.29 -9.60
N ALA A 51 6.68 -8.19 -9.72
CA ALA A 51 8.11 -8.15 -9.43
C ALA A 51 8.39 -8.43 -7.94
N HIS A 52 7.46 -8.05 -7.06
CA HIS A 52 7.50 -8.34 -5.64
C HIS A 52 6.85 -9.70 -5.28
N GLY A 53 6.53 -10.55 -6.27
CA GLY A 53 6.05 -11.92 -6.07
C GLY A 53 4.68 -12.02 -5.40
N SER A 54 3.91 -10.94 -5.44
CA SER A 54 2.65 -10.82 -4.72
C SER A 54 1.48 -10.82 -5.69
N GLU A 55 0.46 -11.63 -5.40
CA GLU A 55 -0.81 -11.57 -6.13
C GLU A 55 -1.39 -10.14 -6.07
N MET A 56 -2.06 -9.72 -7.15
CA MET A 56 -2.64 -8.38 -7.34
C MET A 56 -3.78 -8.13 -6.33
N SER A 57 -3.39 -7.91 -5.08
CA SER A 57 -4.27 -7.77 -3.92
C SER A 57 -4.06 -6.39 -3.31
N PHE A 58 -5.18 -5.73 -2.99
CA PHE A 58 -5.20 -4.40 -2.41
C PHE A 58 -5.75 -4.46 -0.99
N PRO A 59 -5.22 -3.69 -0.02
CA PRO A 59 -4.14 -2.71 -0.17
C PRO A 59 -2.76 -3.37 -0.33
N PHE A 60 -1.92 -2.80 -1.17
CA PHE A 60 -0.54 -3.21 -1.31
C PHE A 60 0.34 -2.12 -0.71
N VAL A 61 1.02 -2.38 0.39
CA VAL A 61 1.83 -1.40 1.11
C VAL A 61 3.29 -1.74 1.01
N LYS A 62 4.08 -0.80 0.51
CA LYS A 62 5.53 -0.83 0.53
C LYS A 62 6.03 0.06 1.65
N ILE A 63 6.86 -0.49 2.53
CA ILE A 63 7.47 0.24 3.65
C ILE A 63 8.99 0.07 3.52
N GLY A 64 9.66 1.05 2.93
CA GLY A 64 11.10 0.97 2.64
C GLY A 64 11.40 -0.11 1.60
N GLY A 65 11.96 -1.24 2.05
CA GLY A 65 12.25 -2.41 1.21
C GLY A 65 11.28 -3.58 1.40
N ASP A 66 10.37 -3.48 2.38
CA ASP A 66 9.42 -4.53 2.70
C ASP A 66 8.08 -4.28 2.00
N VAL A 67 7.42 -5.38 1.62
CA VAL A 67 6.10 -5.36 1.00
C VAL A 67 5.12 -6.09 1.90
N VAL A 68 3.99 -5.43 2.18
CA VAL A 68 2.86 -6.00 2.91
C VAL A 68 1.64 -5.95 2.01
N VAL A 69 1.12 -7.14 1.72
CA VAL A 69 -0.11 -7.31 0.96
C VAL A 69 -1.28 -7.50 1.92
N GLY A 70 -2.38 -6.79 1.69
CA GLY A 70 -3.56 -6.78 2.53
C GLY A 70 -3.45 -5.85 3.74
N TYR A 71 -4.56 -5.66 4.47
CA TYR A 71 -4.59 -4.84 5.68
C TYR A 71 -4.07 -5.62 6.89
N ASN A 72 -2.85 -5.33 7.34
CA ASN A 72 -2.24 -5.94 8.53
C ASN A 72 -1.60 -4.87 9.43
N PRO A 73 -2.34 -4.29 10.39
CA PRO A 73 -1.82 -3.24 11.27
C PRO A 73 -0.62 -3.71 12.10
N ASP A 74 -0.60 -4.95 12.59
CA ASP A 74 0.54 -5.50 13.33
C ASP A 74 1.85 -5.50 12.52
N LYS A 75 1.76 -5.85 11.23
CA LYS A 75 2.92 -5.80 10.33
C LYS A 75 3.34 -4.36 10.08
N TYR A 76 2.40 -3.44 9.93
CA TYR A 76 2.71 -2.03 9.74
C TYR A 76 3.46 -1.47 10.95
N SER A 77 2.97 -1.69 12.17
CA SER A 77 3.65 -1.26 13.39
C SER A 77 5.06 -1.82 13.47
N LYS A 78 5.22 -3.13 13.24
CA LYS A 78 6.53 -3.79 13.27
C LYS A 78 7.51 -3.22 12.24
N LEU A 79 7.04 -2.94 11.03
CA LEU A 79 7.89 -2.38 9.97
C LEU A 79 8.23 -0.91 10.20
N LEU A 80 7.32 -0.15 10.80
CA LEU A 80 7.50 1.26 11.13
C LEU A 80 8.27 1.47 12.44
N GLY A 81 8.35 0.46 13.31
CA GLY A 81 8.94 0.55 14.64
C GLY A 81 8.04 1.27 15.65
N LEU A 82 6.73 1.14 15.49
CA LEU A 82 5.69 1.64 16.41
C LEU A 82 5.36 0.59 17.48
#